data_AF-A0A1M5Q112-F1
#
_entry.id   AF-A0A1M5Q112-F1
#
_cell.length_a   1.000
_cell.length_b   1.000
_cell.length_c   1.000
_cell.angle_alpha   90.00
_cell.angle_beta   90.00
_cell.angle_gamma   90.00
#
_symmetry.space_group_name_H-M   'P 1'
#
loop_
_entity.id
_entity.type
_entity.pdbx_description
1 polymer ?
#
loop_
_entity_poly.entity_id
_entity_poly.type
_entity_poly.pdbx_seq_one_letter_code
_entity_poly.pdbx_strand_id
1 'polypeptide(L)'
;MKLRTTVAAVLLAAVVPVAAACGTTAEASSTTSTSSSVSTDTGTSTTGTGLPGGGGGPGGIDVSSVDTEAELVELVQEAYGDAGLDLHRGHQPVQDVLDEVLTISHDELHVRMDAGQNLAAVAEDLGIDPQELVDALTGSWGTAIDAVLASGEITEDEAERYRAALEEAFSFRVTWDGEEATPTFSGLDA
;
A
#
# COMPACT_ATOMS: atom_id res chain seq x y z
N MET A 1 -16.40 -3.04 37.41
CA MET A 1 -16.18 -1.74 38.07
C MET A 1 -15.86 -0.72 36.98
N LYS A 2 -16.61 0.38 36.93
CA LYS A 2 -16.45 1.47 35.95
C LYS A 2 -15.33 2.39 36.41
N LEU A 3 -14.33 2.66 35.56
CA LEU A 3 -13.38 3.75 35.76
C LEU A 3 -13.34 4.59 34.48
N ARG A 4 -13.92 5.78 34.61
CA ARG A 4 -13.99 6.87 33.64
C ARG A 4 -12.86 7.84 34.00
N THR A 5 -11.98 8.21 33.07
CA THR A 5 -10.98 9.26 33.33
C THR A 5 -10.59 10.03 32.07
N THR A 6 -11.33 11.13 31.85
CA THR A 6 -10.91 12.48 31.41
C THR A 6 -9.95 12.69 30.23
N VAL A 7 -10.56 13.18 29.15
CA VAL A 7 -10.00 14.07 28.12
C VAL A 7 -9.51 15.38 28.74
N ALA A 8 -8.31 15.84 28.36
CA ALA A 8 -7.83 17.20 28.60
C ALA A 8 -7.32 17.79 27.28
N ALA A 9 -8.12 18.66 26.69
CA ALA A 9 -7.77 19.48 25.53
C ALA A 9 -6.85 20.63 25.96
N VAL A 10 -5.72 20.79 25.28
CA VAL A 10 -4.86 21.98 25.39
C VAL A 10 -4.78 22.63 24.01
N LEU A 11 -5.56 23.69 23.84
CA LEU A 11 -5.43 24.68 22.77
C LEU A 11 -4.20 25.54 23.05
N LEU A 12 -3.25 25.60 22.11
CA LEU A 12 -2.21 26.62 22.11
C LEU A 12 -2.18 27.32 20.76
N ALA A 13 -2.84 28.48 20.71
CA ALA A 13 -2.72 29.44 19.62
C ALA A 13 -1.40 30.20 19.75
N ALA A 14 -0.59 30.22 18.68
CA ALA A 14 0.55 31.11 18.53
C ALA A 14 0.40 31.94 17.25
N VAL A 15 0.67 33.23 17.39
CA VAL A 15 0.33 34.33 16.49
C VAL A 15 1.64 35.06 16.09
N VAL A 16 1.83 35.28 14.77
CA VAL A 16 2.55 36.42 14.09
C VAL A 16 4.11 36.37 14.07
N PRO A 17 4.85 36.92 13.06
CA PRO A 17 4.50 37.99 12.10
C PRO A 17 4.79 37.81 10.59
N VAL A 18 4.04 38.63 9.84
CA VAL A 18 4.29 39.11 8.47
C VAL A 18 5.58 39.93 8.40
N ALA A 19 6.47 39.58 7.47
CA ALA A 19 7.54 40.45 7.00
C ALA A 19 7.34 40.74 5.51
N ALA A 20 7.06 42.01 5.21
CA ALA A 20 7.02 42.57 3.89
C ALA A 20 8.44 42.87 3.40
N ALA A 21 8.79 42.43 2.20
CA ALA A 21 9.91 42.96 1.44
C ALA A 21 9.43 43.28 0.02
N CYS A 22 9.25 44.56 -0.26
CA CYS A 22 9.09 45.10 -1.61
C CYS A 22 10.40 44.95 -2.38
N GLY A 23 10.34 44.32 -3.55
CA GLY A 23 11.38 44.31 -4.57
C GLY A 23 10.73 44.37 -5.94
N THR A 24 10.54 45.59 -6.43
CA THR A 24 9.95 45.96 -7.72
C THR A 24 10.86 45.58 -8.89
N THR A 25 10.32 44.90 -9.90
CA THR A 25 10.62 45.17 -11.32
C THR A 25 9.49 44.61 -12.19
N ALA A 26 8.98 45.51 -13.04
CA ALA A 26 7.99 45.32 -14.10
C ALA A 26 8.50 44.31 -15.17
N GLU A 27 7.75 43.79 -16.14
CA GLU A 27 6.57 44.23 -16.87
C GLU A 27 6.15 43.04 -17.77
N ALA A 28 5.02 43.20 -18.48
CA ALA A 28 4.59 42.46 -19.68
C ALA A 28 3.71 41.22 -19.49
N SER A 29 2.42 41.51 -19.30
CA SER A 29 1.27 41.07 -20.10
C SER A 29 1.23 39.69 -20.76
N SER A 30 0.09 39.06 -20.48
CA SER A 30 -0.73 38.21 -21.34
C SER A 30 -0.13 36.88 -21.79
N THR A 31 -0.71 35.77 -21.33
CA THR A 31 -1.63 34.95 -22.14
C THR A 31 -2.06 33.68 -21.37
N THR A 32 -3.36 33.40 -21.44
CA THR A 32 -3.97 32.06 -21.56
C THR A 32 -3.85 31.09 -20.39
N SER A 33 -5.00 30.86 -19.74
CA SER A 33 -5.33 29.66 -18.97
C SER A 33 -4.85 28.39 -19.67
N THR A 34 -4.30 27.43 -18.94
CA THR A 34 -4.68 26.00 -19.00
C THR A 34 -3.95 25.30 -17.87
N SER A 35 -4.72 24.77 -16.93
CA SER A 35 -4.27 23.78 -15.96
C SER A 35 -3.79 22.55 -16.73
N SER A 36 -2.54 22.18 -16.57
CA SER A 36 -2.03 20.88 -17.00
C SER A 36 -1.38 20.23 -15.79
N SER A 37 -2.17 19.43 -15.09
CA SER A 37 -1.70 18.30 -14.30
C SER A 37 -0.77 17.48 -15.18
N VAL A 38 0.52 17.45 -14.84
CA VAL A 38 1.45 16.48 -15.40
C VAL A 38 1.27 15.20 -14.60
N SER A 39 0.49 14.27 -15.15
CA SER A 39 0.64 12.86 -14.82
C SER A 39 2.01 12.46 -15.38
N THR A 40 2.99 12.27 -14.50
CA THR A 40 4.20 11.54 -14.87
C THR A 40 3.83 10.07 -14.99
N ASP A 41 3.67 9.67 -16.25
CA ASP A 41 3.56 8.30 -16.71
C ASP A 41 4.70 7.44 -16.12
N THR A 42 4.32 6.39 -15.39
CA THR A 42 5.20 5.39 -14.79
C THR A 42 5.92 4.61 -15.87
N GLY A 43 7.15 4.99 -16.16
CA GLY A 43 8.10 4.20 -16.94
C GLY A 43 8.93 3.29 -16.04
N THR A 44 8.33 2.25 -15.46
CA THR A 44 9.12 1.18 -14.81
C THR A 44 9.69 0.27 -15.90
N SER A 45 10.99 0.45 -16.14
CA SER A 45 11.82 -0.44 -16.94
C SER A 45 12.30 -1.57 -16.04
N THR A 46 11.74 -2.77 -16.19
CA THR A 46 12.30 -3.97 -15.55
C THR A 46 13.06 -4.80 -16.56
N THR A 47 14.28 -5.13 -16.16
CA THR A 47 15.36 -5.82 -16.86
C THR A 47 14.88 -7.06 -17.61
N GLY A 48 15.08 -7.04 -18.94
CA GLY A 48 14.80 -8.17 -19.81
C GLY A 48 15.74 -9.35 -19.56
N THR A 49 15.18 -10.43 -19.03
CA THR A 49 15.68 -11.79 -19.29
C THR A 49 14.56 -12.49 -20.07
N GLY A 50 14.82 -12.73 -21.35
CA GLY A 50 13.77 -12.94 -22.35
C GLY A 50 13.02 -14.27 -22.27
N LEU A 51 11.71 -14.20 -22.53
CA LEU A 51 10.85 -15.30 -22.98
C LEU A 51 9.84 -14.75 -24.01
N PRO A 52 9.59 -15.45 -25.14
CA PRO A 52 8.68 -15.00 -26.18
C PRO A 52 7.23 -15.48 -25.95
N GLY A 53 6.28 -14.54 -25.95
CA GLY A 53 4.89 -14.78 -26.36
C GLY A 53 3.86 -14.84 -25.22
N GLY A 54 3.06 -13.77 -25.11
CA GLY A 54 1.87 -13.70 -24.27
C GLY A 54 1.70 -12.29 -23.72
N GLY A 55 0.82 -11.48 -24.31
CA GLY A 55 0.62 -10.10 -23.90
C GLY A 55 -0.08 -10.00 -22.54
N GLY A 56 0.63 -9.48 -21.55
CA GLY A 56 0.09 -8.85 -20.34
C GLY A 56 0.90 -7.58 -20.10
N GLY A 57 0.24 -6.43 -19.95
CA GLY A 57 0.91 -5.24 -19.41
C GLY A 57 1.36 -5.53 -17.97
N PRO A 58 2.09 -4.61 -17.30
CA PRO A 58 2.45 -4.76 -15.89
C PRO A 58 1.18 -4.67 -15.03
N GLY A 59 0.46 -5.79 -14.94
CA GLY A 59 -0.81 -5.95 -14.25
C GLY A 59 -0.55 -6.86 -13.07
N GLY A 60 -0.94 -6.38 -11.88
CA GLY A 60 -0.84 -7.14 -10.64
C GLY A 60 -1.48 -8.52 -10.79
N ILE A 61 -1.01 -9.45 -9.96
CA ILE A 61 -1.47 -10.82 -9.91
C ILE A 61 -2.97 -10.79 -9.57
N ASP A 62 -3.80 -11.36 -10.43
CA ASP A 62 -5.23 -11.51 -10.15
C ASP A 62 -5.40 -12.64 -9.12
N VAL A 63 -5.73 -12.30 -7.88
CA VAL A 63 -5.85 -13.26 -6.76
C VAL A 63 -6.78 -14.43 -7.10
N SER A 64 -7.79 -14.21 -7.94
CA SER A 64 -8.75 -15.24 -8.35
C SER A 64 -8.22 -16.20 -9.42
N SER A 65 -7.11 -15.85 -10.07
CA SER A 65 -6.47 -16.63 -11.14
C SER A 65 -5.23 -17.39 -10.66
N VAL A 66 -4.90 -17.31 -9.37
CA VAL A 66 -3.76 -18.04 -8.77
C VAL A 66 -4.17 -19.50 -8.56
N ASP A 67 -3.65 -20.38 -9.41
CA ASP A 67 -3.96 -21.82 -9.38
C ASP A 67 -2.75 -22.69 -9.03
N THR A 68 -1.54 -22.11 -9.08
CA THR A 68 -0.28 -22.83 -8.84
C THR A 68 0.51 -22.35 -7.64
N GLU A 69 1.37 -23.22 -7.10
CA GLU A 69 2.29 -22.87 -6.02
C GLU A 69 3.28 -21.77 -6.44
N ALA A 70 3.78 -21.83 -7.68
CA ALA A 70 4.68 -20.79 -8.20
C ALA A 70 4.01 -19.41 -8.21
N GLU A 71 2.71 -19.35 -8.54
CA GLU A 71 1.93 -18.12 -8.48
C GLU A 71 1.65 -17.67 -7.04
N LEU A 72 1.56 -18.58 -6.07
CA LEU A 72 1.50 -18.21 -4.65
C LEU A 72 2.79 -17.53 -4.17
N VAL A 73 3.94 -17.96 -4.66
CA VAL A 73 5.22 -17.30 -4.34
C VAL A 73 5.23 -15.85 -4.85
N GLU A 74 4.80 -15.65 -6.09
CA GLU A 74 4.64 -14.31 -6.68
C GLU A 74 3.60 -13.49 -5.90
N LEU A 75 2.47 -14.10 -5.51
CA LEU A 75 1.41 -13.46 -4.72
C LEU A 75 1.95 -12.96 -3.38
N VAL A 76 2.69 -13.80 -2.64
CA VAL A 76 3.30 -13.38 -1.37
C VAL A 76 4.31 -12.26 -1.59
N GLN A 77 5.10 -12.31 -2.66
CA GLN A 77 6.03 -11.23 -2.98
C GLN A 77 5.31 -9.90 -3.26
N GLU A 78 4.21 -9.95 -4.00
CA GLU A 78 3.35 -8.79 -4.31
C GLU A 78 2.65 -8.23 -3.05
N ALA A 79 2.41 -9.07 -2.03
CA ALA A 79 1.81 -8.64 -0.77
C ALA A 79 2.69 -7.63 -0.01
N TYR A 80 4.01 -7.68 -0.20
CA TYR A 80 4.94 -6.68 0.34
C TYR A 80 4.81 -5.30 -0.32
N GLY A 81 4.35 -5.26 -1.57
CA GLY A 81 4.24 -4.06 -2.40
C GLY A 81 5.56 -3.57 -3.01
N ASP A 82 5.43 -2.55 -3.87
CA ASP A 82 6.55 -1.98 -4.64
C ASP A 82 7.23 -0.85 -3.85
N ALA A 83 8.47 -1.09 -3.39
CA ALA A 83 9.27 -0.10 -2.68
C ALA A 83 9.62 1.16 -3.51
N GLY A 84 9.58 1.07 -4.84
CA GLY A 84 9.80 2.18 -5.75
C GLY A 84 8.64 3.19 -5.77
N LEU A 85 7.50 2.85 -5.14
CA LEU A 85 6.33 3.71 -5.01
C LEU A 85 6.24 4.43 -3.66
N ASP A 86 7.35 4.51 -2.92
CA ASP A 86 7.41 5.16 -1.60
C ASP A 86 6.41 4.52 -0.62
N LEU A 87 5.89 5.25 0.38
CA LEU A 87 4.92 4.76 1.35
C LEU A 87 3.66 4.18 0.69
N HIS A 88 3.33 4.60 -0.54
CA HIS A 88 2.17 4.11 -1.27
C HIS A 88 2.28 2.65 -1.69
N ARG A 89 3.48 2.08 -1.88
CA ARG A 89 3.70 0.63 -2.07
C ARG A 89 2.86 -0.07 -3.17
N GLY A 90 2.19 0.69 -4.05
CA GLY A 90 1.15 0.21 -4.96
C GLY A 90 -0.11 -0.32 -4.25
N HIS A 91 -1.21 0.44 -4.24
CA HIS A 91 -2.46 0.02 -3.57
C HIS A 91 -3.47 -0.67 -4.48
N GLN A 92 -3.33 -0.60 -5.81
CA GLN A 92 -4.34 -1.12 -6.73
C GLN A 92 -4.77 -2.57 -6.45
N PRO A 93 -3.86 -3.53 -6.16
CA PRO A 93 -4.24 -4.91 -5.86
C PRO A 93 -5.02 -5.11 -4.54
N VAL A 94 -4.97 -4.13 -3.64
CA VAL A 94 -5.55 -4.20 -2.29
C VAL A 94 -6.57 -3.09 -2.01
N GLN A 95 -6.90 -2.28 -3.01
CA GLN A 95 -7.67 -1.05 -2.83
C GLN A 95 -9.06 -1.34 -2.25
N ASP A 96 -9.73 -2.40 -2.72
CA ASP A 96 -11.07 -2.75 -2.24
C ASP A 96 -11.08 -3.01 -0.72
N VAL A 97 -10.05 -3.66 -0.18
CA VAL A 97 -9.91 -3.92 1.26
C VAL A 97 -9.61 -2.63 2.02
N LEU A 98 -8.76 -1.76 1.46
CA LEU A 98 -8.45 -0.47 2.07
C LEU A 98 -9.69 0.43 2.17
N ASP A 99 -10.49 0.49 1.10
CA ASP A 99 -11.73 1.27 1.03
C ASP A 99 -12.77 0.75 2.05
N GLU A 100 -12.86 -0.59 2.21
CA GLU A 100 -13.77 -1.21 3.18
C GLU A 100 -13.35 -0.99 4.64
N VAL A 101 -12.06 -1.19 4.96
CA VAL A 101 -11.55 -1.15 6.34
C VAL A 101 -11.32 0.27 6.81
N LEU A 102 -10.62 1.10 6.02
CA LEU A 102 -10.22 2.45 6.46
C LEU A 102 -11.38 3.45 6.38
N THR A 103 -12.42 3.17 5.59
CA THR A 103 -13.62 4.03 5.47
C THR A 103 -13.34 5.48 5.04
N ILE A 104 -12.17 5.72 4.44
CA ILE A 104 -11.78 6.98 3.80
C ILE A 104 -11.65 6.75 2.29
N SER A 105 -11.64 7.82 1.49
CA SER A 105 -11.38 7.67 0.06
C SER A 105 -9.90 7.41 -0.20
N HIS A 106 -9.62 6.75 -1.33
CA HIS A 106 -8.26 6.59 -1.85
C HIS A 106 -7.49 7.92 -1.96
N ASP A 107 -8.15 9.01 -2.41
CA ASP A 107 -7.53 10.35 -2.47
C ASP A 107 -7.13 10.87 -1.07
N GLU A 108 -7.95 10.62 -0.06
CA GLU A 108 -7.66 11.06 1.31
C GLU A 108 -6.54 10.23 1.94
N LEU A 109 -6.47 8.94 1.60
CA LEU A 109 -5.35 8.08 1.96
C LEU A 109 -4.05 8.59 1.34
N HIS A 110 -4.04 8.88 0.04
CA HIS A 110 -2.91 9.47 -0.67
C HIS A 110 -2.38 10.73 0.02
N VAL A 111 -3.25 11.68 0.36
CA VAL A 111 -2.86 12.93 1.04
C VAL A 111 -2.17 12.66 2.40
N ARG A 112 -2.63 11.66 3.15
CA ARG A 112 -2.00 11.27 4.42
C ARG A 112 -0.63 10.63 4.23
N MET A 113 -0.49 9.79 3.20
CA MET A 113 0.78 9.14 2.89
C MET A 113 1.82 10.13 2.35
N ASP A 114 1.40 11.10 1.54
CA ASP A 114 2.25 12.24 1.13
C ASP A 114 2.72 13.08 2.32
N ALA A 115 1.96 13.06 3.42
CA ALA A 115 2.33 13.70 4.68
C ALA A 115 3.24 12.82 5.57
N GLY A 116 3.62 11.62 5.12
CA GLY A 116 4.54 10.71 5.79
C GLY A 116 3.87 9.65 6.68
N GLN A 117 2.55 9.46 6.57
CA GLN A 117 1.86 8.41 7.32
C GLN A 117 1.89 7.08 6.54
N ASN A 118 2.26 6.00 7.21
CA ASN A 118 2.04 4.66 6.66
C ASN A 118 0.61 4.17 6.96
N LEU A 119 0.23 3.03 6.40
CA LEU A 119 -1.10 2.46 6.58
C LEU A 119 -1.46 2.22 8.05
N ALA A 120 -0.51 1.77 8.87
CA ALA A 120 -0.71 1.61 10.31
C ALA A 120 -1.08 2.94 10.98
N ALA A 121 -0.31 4.01 10.74
CA ALA A 121 -0.57 5.32 11.29
C ALA A 121 -1.92 5.90 10.82
N VAL A 122 -2.29 5.66 9.55
CA VAL A 122 -3.60 6.05 9.03
C VAL A 122 -4.72 5.28 9.73
N ALA A 123 -4.60 3.96 9.91
CA ALA A 123 -5.58 3.15 10.61
C ALA A 123 -5.74 3.61 12.08
N GLU A 124 -4.65 3.83 12.80
CA GLU A 124 -4.66 4.30 14.19
C GLU A 124 -5.37 5.66 14.33
N ASP A 125 -5.12 6.61 13.43
CA ASP A 125 -5.77 7.93 13.41
C ASP A 125 -7.29 7.84 13.20
N LEU A 126 -7.74 6.80 12.47
CA LEU A 126 -9.15 6.49 12.24
C LEU A 126 -9.76 5.67 13.38
N GLY A 127 -8.97 5.25 14.36
CA GLY A 127 -9.39 4.42 15.49
C GLY A 127 -9.56 2.94 15.14
N ILE A 128 -8.90 2.49 14.07
CA ILE A 128 -8.85 1.10 13.62
C ILE A 128 -7.53 0.49 14.12
N ASP A 129 -7.57 -0.74 14.62
CA ASP A 129 -6.34 -1.46 14.97
C ASP A 129 -5.58 -1.81 13.68
N PRO A 130 -4.29 -1.47 13.52
CA PRO A 130 -3.50 -1.90 12.36
C PRO A 130 -3.57 -3.41 12.09
N GLN A 131 -3.74 -4.24 13.13
CA GLN A 131 -3.93 -5.68 12.97
C GLN A 131 -5.24 -6.03 12.27
N GLU A 132 -6.32 -5.28 12.48
CA GLU A 132 -7.59 -5.48 11.76
C GLU A 132 -7.40 -5.28 10.25
N LEU A 133 -6.56 -4.33 9.85
CA LEU A 133 -6.20 -4.15 8.44
C LEU A 133 -5.35 -5.31 7.91
N VAL A 134 -4.35 -5.78 8.66
CA VAL A 134 -3.53 -6.94 8.27
C VAL A 134 -4.39 -8.19 8.11
N ASP A 135 -5.30 -8.44 9.04
CA ASP A 135 -6.22 -9.57 9.02
C ASP A 135 -7.15 -9.52 7.79
N ALA A 136 -7.69 -8.35 7.48
CA ALA A 136 -8.56 -8.16 6.32
C ALA A 136 -7.83 -8.40 4.99
N LEU A 137 -6.59 -7.90 4.87
CA LEU A 137 -5.74 -8.12 3.69
C LEU A 137 -5.37 -9.60 3.54
N THR A 138 -4.95 -10.23 4.64
CA THR A 138 -4.57 -11.65 4.69
C THR A 138 -5.76 -12.55 4.37
N GLY A 139 -6.94 -12.23 4.91
CA GLY A 139 -8.17 -12.96 4.62
C GLY A 139 -8.61 -12.84 3.16
N SER A 140 -8.48 -11.64 2.58
CA SER A 140 -8.79 -11.40 1.16
C SER A 140 -7.90 -12.22 0.24
N TRP A 141 -6.59 -12.24 0.47
CA TRP A 141 -5.66 -12.96 -0.41
C TRP A 141 -5.52 -14.45 -0.07
N GLY A 142 -5.87 -14.84 1.16
CA GLY A 142 -5.89 -16.23 1.61
C GLY A 142 -6.83 -17.12 0.80
N THR A 143 -7.80 -16.54 0.07
CA THR A 143 -8.67 -17.31 -0.84
C THR A 143 -7.91 -17.96 -1.99
N ALA A 144 -6.79 -17.36 -2.43
CA ALA A 144 -5.91 -17.97 -3.42
C ALA A 144 -5.26 -19.24 -2.86
N ILE A 145 -4.77 -19.18 -1.62
CA ILE A 145 -4.19 -20.35 -0.94
C ILE A 145 -5.23 -21.47 -0.82
N ASP A 146 -6.47 -21.13 -0.47
CA ASP A 146 -7.55 -22.11 -0.38
C ASP A 146 -7.86 -22.76 -1.74
N ALA A 147 -7.76 -22.02 -2.84
CA ALA A 147 -7.95 -22.54 -4.20
C ALA A 147 -6.84 -23.54 -4.59
N VAL A 148 -5.58 -23.18 -4.36
CA VAL A 148 -4.42 -24.05 -4.64
C VAL A 148 -4.40 -25.28 -3.72
N LEU A 149 -4.84 -25.15 -2.47
CA LEU A 149 -5.05 -26.29 -1.58
C LEU A 149 -6.15 -27.22 -2.11
N ALA A 150 -7.27 -26.67 -2.59
CA ALA A 150 -8.38 -27.43 -3.12
C ALA A 150 -8.03 -28.15 -4.44
N SER A 151 -7.11 -27.60 -5.24
CA SER A 151 -6.58 -28.26 -6.44
C SER A 151 -5.64 -29.43 -6.08
N GLY A 152 -5.10 -29.44 -4.85
CA GLY A 152 -4.18 -30.44 -4.34
C GLY A 152 -2.72 -30.22 -4.74
N GLU A 153 -2.39 -29.02 -5.21
CA GLU A 153 -1.01 -28.66 -5.56
C GLU A 153 -0.14 -28.41 -4.31
N ILE A 154 -0.75 -27.94 -3.22
CA ILE A 154 -0.13 -27.82 -1.91
C ILE A 154 -0.86 -28.67 -0.86
N THR A 155 -0.17 -28.96 0.23
CA THR A 155 -0.67 -29.64 1.43
C THR A 155 -1.29 -28.64 2.44
N GLU A 156 -2.04 -29.14 3.43
CA GLU A 156 -2.59 -28.30 4.51
C GLU A 156 -1.48 -27.58 5.31
N ASP A 157 -0.34 -28.26 5.55
CA ASP A 157 0.81 -27.68 6.23
C ASP A 157 1.48 -26.57 5.39
N GLU A 158 1.55 -26.74 4.07
CA GLU A 158 2.02 -25.69 3.15
C GLU A 158 1.06 -24.50 3.10
N ALA A 159 -0.24 -24.75 3.02
CA ALA A 159 -1.25 -23.69 3.03
C ALA A 159 -1.11 -22.81 4.28
N GLU A 160 -0.91 -23.40 5.46
CA GLU A 160 -0.71 -22.64 6.68
C GLU A 160 0.57 -21.81 6.66
N ARG A 161 1.67 -22.37 6.14
CA ARG A 161 2.93 -21.62 5.96
C ARG A 161 2.78 -20.47 4.97
N TYR A 162 2.04 -20.64 3.89
CA TYR A 162 1.74 -19.56 2.94
C TYR A 162 0.86 -18.47 3.56
N ARG A 163 -0.11 -18.83 4.42
CA ARG A 163 -0.92 -17.83 5.14
C ARG A 163 -0.07 -17.01 6.10
N ALA A 164 0.82 -17.64 6.85
CA ALA A 164 1.77 -16.95 7.71
C ALA A 164 2.70 -16.01 6.92
N ALA A 165 3.17 -16.45 5.74
CA ALA A 165 4.00 -15.62 4.87
C ALA A 165 3.22 -14.41 4.30
N LEU A 166 1.94 -14.57 3.97
CA LEU A 166 1.07 -13.45 3.59
C LEU A 166 0.87 -12.46 4.74
N GLU A 167 0.59 -12.97 5.94
CA GLU A 167 0.42 -12.13 7.14
C GLU A 167 1.69 -11.32 7.42
N GLU A 168 2.87 -11.94 7.33
CA GLU A 168 4.16 -11.26 7.46
C GLU A 168 4.33 -10.17 6.39
N ALA A 169 4.04 -10.49 5.13
CA ALA A 169 4.16 -9.55 4.03
C ALA A 169 3.22 -8.34 4.21
N PHE A 170 1.97 -8.56 4.60
CA PHE A 170 1.03 -7.49 4.86
C PHE A 170 1.34 -6.71 6.12
N SER A 171 1.81 -7.36 7.19
CA SER A 171 2.31 -6.66 8.37
C SER A 171 3.43 -5.71 7.97
N PHE A 172 4.42 -6.18 7.20
CA PHE A 172 5.49 -5.33 6.70
C PHE A 172 4.96 -4.18 5.84
N ARG A 173 4.06 -4.45 4.89
CA ARG A 173 3.45 -3.42 4.05
C ARG A 173 2.75 -2.35 4.89
N VAL A 174 1.98 -2.77 5.90
CA VAL A 174 1.16 -1.90 6.73
C VAL A 174 2.01 -1.02 7.66
N THR A 175 3.07 -1.60 8.25
CA THR A 175 3.89 -0.90 9.26
C THR A 175 5.11 -0.18 8.71
N TRP A 176 5.45 -0.36 7.43
CA TRP A 176 6.69 0.19 6.90
C TRP A 176 6.71 1.71 6.85
N ASP A 177 7.88 2.28 7.09
CA ASP A 177 8.11 3.70 7.32
C ASP A 177 8.93 4.40 6.22
N GLY A 178 9.38 3.66 5.21
CA GLY A 178 10.25 4.19 4.15
C GLY A 178 11.69 3.70 4.21
N GLU A 179 12.12 3.08 5.32
CA GLU A 179 13.56 2.88 5.58
C GLU A 179 14.04 1.46 5.24
N GLU A 180 13.23 0.44 5.50
CA GLU A 180 13.65 -0.96 5.34
C GLU A 180 13.55 -1.44 3.89
N ALA A 181 14.49 -2.26 3.45
CA ALA A 181 14.39 -2.91 2.14
C ALA A 181 13.27 -3.96 2.16
N THR A 182 12.47 -4.02 1.08
CA THR A 182 11.45 -5.05 0.93
C THR A 182 12.07 -6.45 0.95
N PRO A 183 11.63 -7.34 1.85
CA PRO A 183 12.05 -8.74 1.84
C PRO A 183 11.75 -9.42 0.50
N THR A 184 12.64 -10.32 0.09
CA THR A 184 12.40 -11.19 -1.05
C THR A 184 11.85 -12.52 -0.57
N PHE A 185 10.67 -12.90 -1.06
CA PHE A 185 10.09 -14.21 -0.81
C PHE A 185 10.36 -15.13 -2.00
N SER A 186 11.02 -16.26 -1.75
CA SER A 186 11.44 -17.21 -2.81
C SER A 186 10.77 -18.57 -2.70
N GLY A 187 9.70 -18.66 -1.91
CA GLY A 187 8.98 -19.89 -1.59
C GLY A 187 9.31 -20.43 -0.21
N LEU A 188 8.58 -21.46 0.21
CA LEU A 188 8.63 -21.96 1.58
C LEU A 188 9.88 -22.78 1.93
N ASP A 189 10.62 -23.24 0.92
CA ASP A 189 11.81 -24.09 1.07
C ASP A 189 13.13 -23.37 0.71
N ALA A 190 13.08 -22.05 0.54
CA ALA A 190 14.20 -21.22 0.11
C ALA A 190 15.36 -21.11 1.12
#